data_AF-A0A371BR48-F1
#
_entry.id   AF-A0A371BR48-F1
#
_cell.length_a   1.000
_cell.length_b   1.000
_cell.length_c   1.000
_cell.angle_alpha   90.00
_cell.angle_beta   90.00
_cell.angle_gamma   90.00
#
_symmetry.space_group_name_H-M   'P 1'
#
loop_
_entity.id
_entity.type
_entity.pdbx_description
1 polymer ?
#
loop_
_entity_poly.entity_id
_entity_poly.type
_entity_poly.pdbx_seq_one_letter_code
_entity_poly.pdbx_strand_id
1 'polypeptide(L)'
;MDELFHDDAVMHWPQSGEVVRGAENRREIYNAFPQLPTITPRRMLSGGNLVIAEALLDYGGPQYETVFIFEFRDGRIARETAYWSEAFEAPEWRSQWVEKA
;
A
#
# COMPACT_ATOMS: atom_id res chain seq x y z
N MET A 1 1.50 0.07 -15.37
CA MET A 1 2.17 -0.42 -14.15
C MET A 1 3.43 -1.23 -14.48
N ASP A 2 3.48 -1.93 -15.62
CA ASP A 2 4.67 -2.70 -16.03
C ASP A 2 5.93 -1.87 -16.23
N GLU A 3 5.80 -0.60 -16.59
CA GLU A 3 6.95 0.30 -16.68
C GLU A 3 7.49 0.74 -15.30
N LEU A 4 6.69 0.60 -14.24
CA LEU A 4 7.03 1.02 -12.88
C LEU A 4 7.72 -0.07 -12.07
N PHE A 5 7.38 -1.34 -12.29
CA PHE A 5 7.94 -2.47 -11.55
C PHE A 5 9.01 -3.19 -12.37
N HIS A 6 9.96 -3.81 -11.69
CA HIS A 6 10.85 -4.79 -12.32
C HIS A 6 10.10 -6.11 -12.58
N ASP A 7 10.54 -6.88 -13.59
CA ASP A 7 9.89 -8.15 -13.94
C ASP A 7 10.02 -9.22 -12.84
N ASP A 8 11.06 -9.12 -12.01
CA ASP A 8 11.33 -9.97 -10.84
C ASP A 8 10.83 -9.36 -9.52
N ALA A 9 10.05 -8.27 -9.58
CA ALA A 9 9.65 -7.55 -8.38
C ALA A 9 8.85 -8.43 -7.41
N VAL A 10 9.02 -8.15 -6.12
CA VAL A 10 8.36 -8.89 -5.05
C VAL A 10 7.40 -7.98 -4.30
N MET A 11 6.13 -8.37 -4.18
CA MET A 11 5.17 -7.69 -3.31
C MET A 11 4.97 -8.54 -2.05
N HIS A 12 5.13 -7.94 -0.88
CA HIS A 12 4.92 -8.59 0.41
C HIS A 12 3.73 -7.94 1.12
N TRP A 13 2.76 -8.76 1.51
CA TRP A 13 1.55 -8.33 2.21
C TRP A 13 1.53 -9.00 3.60
N PRO A 14 2.16 -8.36 4.60
CA PRO A 14 2.45 -9.03 5.86
C PRO A 14 1.20 -9.43 6.66
N GLN A 15 0.10 -8.69 6.50
CA GLN A 15 -1.14 -8.95 7.23
C GLN A 15 -1.80 -10.28 6.86
N SER A 16 -1.68 -10.70 5.60
CA SER A 16 -2.14 -12.02 5.16
C SER A 16 -1.02 -13.06 5.11
N GLY A 17 0.24 -12.64 5.25
CA GLY A 17 1.41 -13.52 5.12
C GLY A 17 1.75 -13.87 3.67
N GLU A 18 1.21 -13.13 2.70
CA GLU A 18 1.36 -13.42 1.28
C GLU A 18 2.60 -12.74 0.67
N VAL A 19 3.20 -13.40 -0.32
CA VAL A 19 4.31 -12.86 -1.10
C VAL A 19 4.09 -13.15 -2.58
N VAL A 20 3.82 -12.11 -3.35
CA VAL A 20 3.68 -12.15 -4.82
C VAL A 20 5.05 -11.99 -5.45
N ARG A 21 5.38 -12.85 -6.42
CA ARG A 21 6.69 -12.80 -7.12
C ARG A 21 6.50 -12.66 -8.61
N GLY A 22 7.19 -11.66 -9.16
CA GLY A 22 7.31 -11.42 -10.59
C GLY A 22 6.09 -10.75 -11.22
N ALA A 23 6.31 -10.19 -12.40
CA ALA A 23 5.31 -9.43 -13.14
C ALA A 23 4.10 -10.26 -13.56
N GLU A 24 4.28 -11.57 -13.84
CA GLU A 24 3.17 -12.46 -14.23
C GLU A 24 2.12 -12.56 -13.12
N ASN A 25 2.51 -12.98 -11.91
CA ASN A 25 1.58 -13.09 -10.79
C ASN A 25 0.95 -11.75 -10.42
N ARG A 26 1.74 -10.66 -10.46
CA ARG A 26 1.22 -9.30 -10.22
C ARG A 26 0.13 -8.94 -11.24
N ARG A 27 0.32 -9.22 -12.53
CA ARG A 27 -0.68 -8.96 -13.58
C ARG A 27 -1.93 -9.78 -13.38
N GLU A 28 -1.80 -11.07 -13.09
CA GLU A 28 -2.96 -11.95 -12.88
C GLU A 28 -3.79 -11.51 -11.67
N ILE A 29 -3.14 -11.05 -10.60
CA ILE A 29 -3.84 -10.43 -9.47
C ILE A 29 -4.62 -9.20 -9.92
N TYR A 30 -4.00 -8.25 -10.64
CA TYR A 30 -4.69 -7.05 -11.11
C TYR A 30 -5.82 -7.35 -12.11
N ASN A 31 -5.67 -8.39 -12.94
CA ASN A 31 -6.73 -8.85 -13.85
C ASN A 31 -7.90 -9.49 -13.09
N ALA A 32 -7.61 -10.21 -12.01
CA ALA A 32 -8.61 -10.87 -11.16
C ALA A 32 -9.24 -9.94 -10.12
N PHE A 33 -8.69 -8.73 -9.91
CA PHE A 33 -9.21 -7.76 -8.94
C PHE A 33 -10.68 -7.42 -9.26
N PRO A 34 -11.64 -7.79 -8.40
CA PRO A 34 -13.06 -7.60 -8.69
C PRO A 34 -13.43 -6.11 -8.86
N GLN A 35 -12.74 -5.26 -8.11
CA GLN A 35 -12.88 -3.81 -8.16
C GLN A 35 -11.57 -3.18 -7.69
N LEU A 36 -11.02 -2.27 -8.49
CA LEU A 36 -9.90 -1.44 -8.07
C LEU A 36 -10.41 -0.36 -7.09
N PRO A 37 -9.67 -0.06 -6.01
CA PRO A 37 -10.07 0.96 -5.07
C PRO A 37 -9.93 2.36 -5.69
N THR A 38 -10.74 3.30 -5.19
CA THR A 38 -10.41 4.72 -5.33
C THR A 38 -9.28 5.03 -4.34
N ILE A 39 -8.18 5.55 -4.87
CA ILE A 39 -7.00 5.88 -4.07
C ILE A 39 -7.01 7.38 -3.80
N THR A 40 -6.99 7.77 -2.53
CA THR A 40 -6.80 9.17 -2.11
C THR A 40 -5.43 9.31 -1.44
N PRO A 41 -4.41 9.82 -2.15
CA PRO A 41 -3.07 10.00 -1.59
C PRO A 41 -3.09 11.01 -0.44
N ARG A 42 -2.34 10.74 0.63
CA ARG A 42 -2.16 11.64 1.77
C ARG A 42 -0.76 12.23 1.80
N ARG A 43 0.25 11.37 1.73
CA ARG A 43 1.65 11.75 1.85
C ARG A 43 2.51 10.83 1.01
N MET A 44 3.57 11.38 0.44
CA MET A 44 4.63 10.62 -0.18
C MET A 44 5.97 11.19 0.28
N LEU A 45 6.86 10.31 0.74
CA LEU A 45 8.23 10.64 1.11
C LEU A 45 9.18 9.77 0.31
N SER A 46 10.28 10.35 -0.14
CA SER A 46 11.33 9.64 -0.86
C SER A 46 12.70 9.94 -0.26
N GLY A 47 13.56 8.93 -0.30
CA GLY A 47 14.94 9.02 0.16
C GLY A 47 15.79 7.92 -0.47
N GLY A 48 16.75 8.29 -1.32
CA GLY A 48 17.54 7.33 -2.09
C GLY A 48 16.64 6.43 -2.92
N ASN A 49 16.74 5.12 -2.70
CA ASN A 49 15.95 4.09 -3.40
C ASN A 49 14.67 3.70 -2.65
N LEU A 50 14.23 4.46 -1.66
CA LEU A 50 13.04 4.17 -0.87
C LEU A 50 11.97 5.23 -1.10
N VAL A 51 10.74 4.80 -1.34
CA VAL A 51 9.54 5.65 -1.33
C VAL A 51 8.53 5.07 -0.36
N ILE A 52 7.97 5.91 0.50
CA ILE A 52 6.85 5.58 1.37
C ILE A 52 5.65 6.42 0.93
N ALA A 53 4.53 5.79 0.63
CA ALA A 53 3.30 6.44 0.26
C ALA A 53 2.17 6.05 1.22
N GLU A 54 1.49 7.05 1.77
CA GLU A 54 0.30 6.91 2.60
C GLU A 54 -0.92 7.28 1.76
N ALA A 55 -1.96 6.46 1.78
CA ALA A 55 -3.20 6.70 1.03
C ALA A 55 -4.40 6.06 1.72
N LEU A 56 -5.58 6.67 1.52
CA LEU A 56 -6.85 6.01 1.81
C LEU A 56 -7.29 5.21 0.59
N LEU A 57 -7.56 3.92 0.75
CA LEU A 57 -8.10 3.04 -0.30
C LEU A 57 -9.56 2.74 -0.02
N ASP A 58 -10.44 3.14 -0.95
CA ASP A 58 -11.88 2.91 -0.89
C ASP A 58 -12.31 1.89 -1.94
N TYR A 59 -12.78 0.72 -1.49
CA TYR A 59 -13.24 -0.37 -2.35
C TYR A 59 -14.77 -0.34 -2.63
N GLY A 60 -15.46 0.77 -2.36
CA GLY A 60 -16.93 0.86 -2.41
C GLY A 60 -17.61 0.15 -1.23
N GLY A 61 -16.87 0.00 -0.13
CA GLY A 61 -17.24 -0.75 1.07
C GLY A 61 -16.29 -0.38 2.21
N PRO A 62 -15.53 -1.35 2.77
CA PRO A 62 -14.47 -1.03 3.73
C PRO A 62 -13.43 -0.07 3.14
N GLN A 63 -13.02 0.90 3.96
CA GLN A 63 -11.92 1.80 3.65
C GLN A 63 -10.70 1.43 4.49
N TYR A 64 -9.52 1.50 3.87
CA TYR A 64 -8.26 1.17 4.53
C TYR A 64 -7.30 2.34 4.50
N GLU A 65 -6.70 2.60 5.65
CA GLU A 65 -5.55 3.47 5.80
C GLU A 65 -4.30 2.68 5.38
N THR A 66 -3.81 2.95 4.18
CA THR A 66 -2.79 2.13 3.52
C THR A 66 -1.43 2.81 3.54
N VAL A 67 -0.41 2.00 3.85
CA VAL A 67 1.00 2.37 3.68
C VAL A 67 1.63 1.46 2.65
N PHE A 68 2.15 2.05 1.58
CA PHE A 68 3.01 1.39 0.62
C PHE A 68 4.47 1.77 0.86
N ILE A 69 5.34 0.78 0.90
CA ILE A 69 6.79 0.93 0.99
C ILE A 69 7.37 0.34 -0.28
N PHE A 70 7.95 1.19 -1.12
CA PHE A 70 8.54 0.82 -2.40
C PHE A 70 10.05 0.95 -2.33
N GLU A 71 10.75 -0.15 -2.59
CA GLU A 71 12.20 -0.19 -2.76
C GLU A 71 12.52 -0.28 -4.25
N PHE A 72 13.36 0.65 -4.71
CA PHE A 72 13.71 0.82 -6.11
C PHE A 72 15.07 0.20 -6.43
N ARG A 73 15.19 -0.34 -7.64
CA ARG A 73 16.44 -0.76 -8.28
C ARG A 73 16.39 -0.28 -9.73
N ASP A 74 17.44 0.42 -10.17
CA ASP A 74 17.56 0.93 -11.54
C ASP A 74 16.36 1.77 -12.00
N GLY A 75 15.82 2.60 -11.08
CA GLY A 75 14.70 3.49 -11.34
C GLY A 75 13.32 2.82 -11.42
N ARG A 76 13.22 1.52 -11.11
CA ARG A 76 11.96 0.77 -11.06
C ARG A 76 11.75 0.11 -9.70
N ILE A 77 10.52 -0.17 -9.33
CA ILE A 77 10.15 -0.84 -8.08
C ILE A 77 10.61 -2.30 -8.16
N ALA A 78 11.56 -2.66 -7.30
CA ALA A 78 12.03 -4.04 -7.12
C ALA A 78 11.27 -4.75 -5.99
N ARG A 79 10.76 -3.99 -5.02
CA ARG A 79 9.96 -4.54 -3.93
C ARG A 79 8.89 -3.58 -3.47
N GLU A 80 7.70 -4.13 -3.23
CA GLU A 80 6.61 -3.46 -2.52
C GLU A 80 6.38 -4.20 -1.20
N THR A 81 6.20 -3.46 -0.12
CA THR A 81 5.55 -3.97 1.09
C THR A 81 4.34 -3.09 1.37
N ALA A 82 3.17 -3.68 1.53
CA ALA A 82 1.91 -2.95 1.70
C ALA A 82 1.17 -3.38 2.97
N TYR A 83 0.56 -2.41 3.64
CA TYR A 83 -0.29 -2.60 4.80
C TYR A 83 -1.62 -1.87 4.60
N TRP A 84 -2.73 -2.53 4.89
CA TRP A 84 -4.10 -2.03 4.90
C TRP A 84 -4.60 -1.99 6.34
N SER A 85 -4.44 -0.86 7.01
CA SER A 85 -4.92 -0.72 8.40
C SER A 85 -6.38 -0.29 8.44
N GLU A 86 -7.15 -0.90 9.34
CA GLU A 86 -8.52 -0.49 9.61
C GLU A 86 -8.54 0.72 10.55
N ALA A 87 -9.45 1.64 10.28
CA ALA A 87 -9.75 2.70 11.23
C ALA A 87 -10.30 2.11 12.52
N PHE A 88 -10.04 2.77 13.64
CA PHE A 88 -10.57 2.39 14.94
C PHE A 88 -11.10 3.62 15.66
N GLU A 89 -12.10 3.41 16.52
CA GLU A 89 -12.69 4.48 17.33
C GLU A 89 -11.67 4.98 18.37
N ALA A 90 -11.50 6.30 18.43
CA ALA A 90 -10.59 6.91 19.39
C ALA A 90 -11.05 6.61 20.84
N PRO A 91 -10.24 5.92 21.66
CA PRO A 91 -10.60 5.59 23.04
C PRO A 91 -10.84 6.85 23.89
N GLU A 92 -11.96 6.86 24.61
CA GLU A 92 -12.40 8.03 25.40
C GLU A 92 -11.38 8.44 26.47
N TRP A 93 -10.73 7.46 27.12
CA TRP A 93 -9.84 7.70 28.26
C TRP A 93 -8.64 8.60 27.93
N ARG A 94 -8.25 8.72 26.65
CA ARG A 94 -7.15 9.58 26.20
C ARG A 94 -7.59 10.87 25.51
N SER A 95 -8.90 11.15 25.47
CA SER A 95 -9.49 12.31 24.79
C SER A 95 -8.96 13.66 25.29
N GLN A 96 -8.64 13.77 26.58
CA GLN A 96 -8.11 15.00 27.18
C GLN A 96 -6.69 15.39 26.71
N TRP A 97 -5.97 14.50 26.03
CA TRP A 97 -4.60 14.75 25.55
C TRP A 97 -4.45 14.77 24.03
N VAL A 98 -5.54 14.60 23.28
CA VAL A 98 -5.51 14.53 21.82
C VAL A 98 -6.50 15.50 21.21
N GLU A 99 -6.14 16.05 20.06
CA GLU A 99 -7.04 16.81 19.21
C GLU A 99 -7.50 15.92 18.05
N LYS A 100 -8.70 16.16 17.54
CA LYS A 100 -9.16 15.51 16.31
C LYS A 100 -8.53 16.25 15.13
N ALA A 101 -7.86 15.50 14.26
CA ALA A 101 -7.25 16.00 13.02
C ALA A 101 -8.28 16.23 11.92
#